data_AF-A0A382SCR7-F1
#
_entry.id   AF-A0A382SCR7-F1
#
_cell.length_a   1.000
_cell.length_b   1.000
_cell.length_c   1.000
_cell.angle_alpha   90.00
_cell.angle_beta   90.00
_cell.angle_gamma   90.00
#
_symmetry.space_group_name_H-M   'P 1'
#
loop_
_entity.id
_entity.type
_entity.pdbx_description
1 polymer ?
#
loop_
_entity_poly.entity_id
_entity_poly.type
_entity_poly.pdbx_seq_one_letter_code
_entity_poly.pdbx_strand_id
1 'polypeptide(L)'
;RTQPFEDEFFVVVGPKQESTPSDGDGGRKTKGDKDDKEADKNEKMSLPEVVEVRRDDWDNFGFDIESALKVTFNGKTWDFFVNMDNGFLKNEMKANTKSNAKLLEARYKYGLTLFALSMLKDHDENDSDGDVEALIMEVTKSLARVLLPIIDNLGNLEVEDGEEANVSNDDMVDVLAQPEEAVAWN
;
A
#
# COMPACT_ATOMS: atom_id res chain seq x y z
N ARG A 1 15.22 -23.30 -22.96
CA ARG A 1 15.13 -22.00 -23.65
C ARG A 1 13.76 -21.41 -23.34
N THR A 2 13.71 -20.44 -22.44
CA THR A 2 12.51 -19.64 -22.15
C THR A 2 12.42 -18.54 -23.20
N GLN A 3 11.22 -18.33 -23.76
CA GLN A 3 10.96 -17.17 -24.60
C GLN A 3 10.55 -15.99 -23.70
N PRO A 4 11.03 -14.76 -23.97
CA PRO A 4 10.61 -13.60 -23.22
C PRO A 4 9.14 -13.31 -23.48
N PHE A 5 8.44 -12.80 -22.47
CA PHE A 5 7.10 -12.25 -22.65
C PHE A 5 7.22 -10.75 -22.96
N GLU A 6 6.49 -10.31 -23.98
CA GLU A 6 6.34 -8.90 -24.34
C GLU A 6 4.95 -8.44 -23.89
N ASP A 7 4.88 -7.27 -23.27
CA ASP A 7 3.63 -6.65 -22.79
C ASP A 7 3.44 -5.31 -23.53
N GLU A 8 2.30 -5.17 -24.20
CA GLU A 8 1.95 -3.98 -24.96
C GLU A 8 0.78 -3.26 -24.27
N PHE A 9 0.97 -1.99 -23.96
CA PHE A 9 -0.10 -1.12 -23.47
C PHE A 9 -0.30 0.08 -24.38
N PHE A 10 -1.53 0.59 -24.40
CA PHE A 10 -1.91 1.77 -25.18
C PHE A 10 -2.55 2.83 -24.28
N VAL A 11 -2.37 4.09 -24.65
CA VAL A 11 -2.98 5.24 -23.99
C VAL A 11 -4.12 5.74 -24.85
N VAL A 12 -5.35 5.64 -24.34
CA VAL A 12 -6.52 6.26 -24.98
C VAL A 12 -6.66 7.68 -24.44
N VAL A 13 -6.31 8.66 -25.26
CA VAL A 13 -6.50 10.07 -24.91
C VAL A 13 -7.94 10.46 -25.21
N GLY A 14 -8.72 10.73 -24.16
CA GLY A 14 -10.07 11.27 -24.27
C GLY A 14 -10.08 12.72 -24.77
N PRO A 15 -11.23 13.22 -25.27
CA PRO A 15 -11.35 14.59 -25.74
C PRO A 15 -11.03 15.59 -24.63
N LYS A 16 -10.33 16.67 -25.00
CA LYS A 16 -9.95 17.77 -24.10
C LYS A 16 -11.21 18.38 -23.46
N GLN A 17 -11.31 18.32 -22.14
CA GLN A 17 -12.35 19.04 -21.42
C GLN A 17 -12.00 20.53 -21.35
N GLU A 18 -12.88 21.36 -21.90
CA GLU A 18 -12.76 22.82 -21.76
C GLU A 18 -13.35 23.24 -20.43
N SER A 19 -12.54 23.86 -19.56
CA SER A 19 -13.04 24.54 -18.38
C SER A 19 -13.54 25.93 -18.78
N THR A 20 -14.84 26.14 -18.71
CA THR A 20 -15.42 27.49 -18.72
C THR A 20 -15.23 28.12 -17.33
N PRO A 21 -14.86 29.41 -17.25
CA PRO A 21 -14.76 30.09 -15.96
C PRO A 21 -16.18 30.32 -15.42
N SER A 22 -16.49 29.75 -14.26
CA SER A 22 -17.75 30.02 -13.56
C SER A 22 -17.57 31.24 -12.68
N ASP A 23 -18.16 32.35 -13.12
CA ASP A 23 -18.48 33.48 -12.25
C ASP A 23 -19.51 33.07 -11.18
N GLY A 24 -19.23 33.42 -9.92
CA GLY A 24 -20.25 33.84 -8.95
C GLY A 24 -21.08 32.79 -8.19
N ASP A 25 -20.85 32.79 -6.88
CA ASP A 25 -21.86 32.74 -5.80
C ASP A 25 -22.31 31.38 -5.21
N GLY A 26 -21.92 31.20 -3.94
CA GLY A 26 -22.75 30.70 -2.84
C GLY A 26 -23.55 29.40 -3.00
N GLY A 27 -23.08 28.32 -2.37
CA GLY A 27 -23.96 27.28 -1.86
C GLY A 27 -23.37 25.87 -1.83
N ARG A 28 -22.96 25.40 -0.65
CA ARG A 28 -22.65 23.98 -0.39
C ARG A 28 -23.93 23.17 -0.60
N LYS A 29 -24.02 22.42 -1.71
CA LYS A 29 -25.13 21.47 -1.91
C LYS A 29 -24.83 20.17 -1.18
N THR A 30 -25.53 19.94 -0.06
CA THR A 30 -25.78 18.60 0.48
C THR A 30 -26.63 17.82 -0.53
N LYS A 31 -26.21 16.61 -0.93
CA LYS A 31 -26.99 15.76 -1.83
C LYS A 31 -27.73 14.71 -1.01
N GLY A 32 -29.02 14.96 -0.82
CA GLY A 32 -30.02 13.92 -0.57
C GLY A 32 -30.48 13.33 -1.90
N ASP A 33 -30.45 12.01 -1.95
CA ASP A 33 -31.37 11.05 -2.57
C ASP A 33 -32.04 11.34 -3.92
N LYS A 34 -31.74 10.48 -4.92
CA LYS A 34 -32.69 9.91 -5.88
C LYS A 34 -32.03 8.90 -6.83
N ASP A 35 -32.38 7.64 -6.56
CA ASP A 35 -32.73 6.51 -7.43
C ASP A 35 -32.02 6.23 -8.78
N ASP A 36 -31.66 4.94 -8.86
CA ASP A 36 -31.62 4.05 -10.01
C ASP A 36 -30.81 4.46 -11.22
N LYS A 37 -29.53 4.06 -11.17
CA LYS A 37 -28.91 3.36 -12.29
C LYS A 37 -28.24 2.10 -11.76
N GLU A 38 -28.54 0.98 -12.40
CA GLU A 38 -27.87 -0.31 -12.22
C GLU A 38 -26.39 -0.07 -11.97
N ALA A 39 -25.98 -0.33 -10.72
CA ALA A 39 -24.58 -0.36 -10.36
C ALA A 39 -23.93 -1.42 -11.23
N ASP A 40 -23.10 -0.96 -12.15
CA ASP A 40 -22.23 -1.79 -12.97
C ASP A 40 -21.48 -2.72 -12.00
N LYS A 41 -21.82 -4.02 -12.01
CA LYS A 41 -21.32 -5.03 -11.07
C LYS A 41 -19.87 -5.39 -11.40
N ASN A 42 -19.02 -4.38 -11.32
CA ASN A 42 -17.58 -4.48 -11.28
C ASN A 42 -17.06 -3.62 -10.12
N GLU A 43 -17.70 -3.72 -8.94
CA GLU A 43 -17.23 -3.19 -7.66
C GLU A 43 -15.98 -3.94 -7.13
N LYS A 44 -15.08 -4.37 -8.02
CA LYS A 44 -13.79 -4.89 -7.62
C LYS A 44 -12.86 -3.71 -7.33
N MET A 45 -12.88 -3.30 -6.06
CA MET A 45 -11.76 -2.68 -5.37
C MET A 45 -11.50 -1.19 -5.64
N SER A 46 -12.56 -0.36 -5.68
CA SER A 46 -12.37 1.07 -5.41
C SER A 46 -12.05 1.26 -3.92
N LEU A 47 -10.93 1.93 -3.62
CA LEU A 47 -10.61 2.34 -2.25
C LEU A 47 -11.75 3.22 -1.70
N PRO A 48 -12.10 3.09 -0.41
CA PRO A 48 -13.14 3.92 0.19
C PRO A 48 -12.71 5.39 0.16
N GLU A 49 -13.68 6.29 0.25
CA GLU A 49 -13.39 7.71 0.43
C GLU A 49 -12.79 7.92 1.83
N VAL A 50 -11.59 8.50 1.88
CA VAL A 50 -10.86 8.74 3.13
C VAL A 50 -10.78 10.23 3.40
N VAL A 51 -11.33 10.66 4.52
CA VAL A 51 -11.28 12.05 5.00
C VAL A 51 -9.94 12.29 5.67
N GLU A 52 -9.18 13.23 5.13
CA GLU A 52 -7.94 13.71 5.74
C GLU A 52 -8.26 14.69 6.87
N VAL A 53 -7.88 14.33 8.09
CA VAL A 53 -8.07 15.17 9.27
C VAL A 53 -6.75 15.85 9.62
N ARG A 54 -6.81 17.18 9.77
CA ARG A 54 -5.67 18.02 10.16
C ARG A 54 -5.83 18.47 11.61
N ARG A 55 -4.76 19.03 12.17
CA ARG A 55 -4.69 19.39 13.59
C ARG A 55 -5.85 20.27 14.08
N ASP A 56 -6.32 21.18 13.24
CA ASP A 56 -7.39 22.11 13.57
C ASP A 56 -8.75 21.41 13.82
N ASP A 57 -8.91 20.19 13.29
CA ASP A 57 -10.13 19.40 13.40
C ASP A 57 -10.05 18.27 14.44
N TRP A 58 -8.90 18.08 15.10
CA TRP A 58 -8.66 16.92 15.98
C TRP A 58 -9.71 16.74 17.09
N ASP A 59 -10.14 17.84 17.72
CA ASP A 59 -11.12 17.80 18.80
C ASP A 59 -12.47 17.22 18.35
N ASN A 60 -12.84 17.40 17.08
CA ASN A 60 -14.09 16.86 16.52
C ASN A 60 -14.03 15.35 16.30
N PHE A 61 -12.83 14.80 16.08
CA PHE A 61 -12.64 13.38 15.77
C PHE A 61 -12.05 12.58 16.93
N GLY A 62 -11.58 13.25 18.00
CA GLY A 62 -10.91 12.62 19.13
C GLY A 62 -9.47 12.20 18.82
N PHE A 63 -8.81 12.92 17.91
CA PHE A 63 -7.43 12.64 17.57
C PHE A 63 -6.43 13.32 18.52
N ASP A 64 -5.34 12.62 18.78
CA ASP A 64 -4.13 13.13 19.39
C ASP A 64 -2.93 12.99 18.43
N ILE A 65 -1.73 13.35 18.89
CA ILE A 65 -0.51 13.31 18.07
C ILE A 65 -0.11 11.89 17.62
N GLU A 66 -0.57 10.84 18.29
CA GLU A 66 -0.21 9.45 18.00
C GLU A 66 -1.33 8.68 17.30
N SER A 67 -2.57 9.10 17.47
CA SER A 67 -3.75 8.56 16.81
C SER A 67 -3.61 8.64 15.28
N ALA A 68 -4.03 7.58 14.59
CA ALA A 68 -3.68 7.38 13.18
C ALA A 68 -4.90 7.33 12.27
N LEU A 69 -5.81 6.40 12.55
CA LEU A 69 -7.04 6.21 11.79
C LEU A 69 -8.21 6.02 12.76
N LYS A 70 -9.34 6.63 12.42
CA LYS A 70 -10.63 6.36 13.03
C LYS A 70 -11.58 5.89 11.93
N VAL A 71 -12.42 4.92 12.28
CA VAL A 71 -13.55 4.49 11.44
C VAL A 71 -14.85 4.71 12.19
N THR A 72 -15.93 4.99 11.47
CA THR A 72 -17.26 5.14 12.06
C THR A 72 -18.30 4.54 11.15
N PHE A 73 -19.22 3.74 11.70
CA PHE A 73 -20.35 3.23 10.93
C PHE A 73 -21.50 4.26 10.89
N ASN A 74 -21.90 4.68 9.70
CA ASN A 74 -22.98 5.66 9.51
C ASN A 74 -24.38 5.02 9.34
N GLY A 75 -24.50 3.71 9.57
CA GLY A 75 -25.73 2.94 9.37
C GLY A 75 -25.84 2.29 7.98
N LYS A 76 -24.93 2.61 7.05
CA LYS A 76 -24.87 1.99 5.72
C LYS A 76 -23.46 1.59 5.31
N THR A 77 -22.49 2.47 5.57
CA THR A 77 -21.09 2.27 5.18
C THR A 77 -20.16 2.73 6.30
N TRP A 78 -18.90 2.32 6.18
CA TRP A 78 -17.82 2.78 7.03
C TRP A 78 -17.22 4.07 6.49
N ASP A 79 -17.15 5.09 7.33
CA ASP A 79 -16.45 6.34 7.06
C ASP A 79 -15.03 6.28 7.65
N PHE A 80 -14.03 6.72 6.89
CA PHE A 80 -12.61 6.64 7.25
C PHE A 80 -12.03 8.03 7.48
N PHE A 81 -11.38 8.24 8.63
CA PHE A 81 -10.74 9.49 9.00
C PHE A 81 -9.27 9.23 9.32
N VAL A 82 -8.35 9.81 8.55
CA VAL A 82 -6.90 9.64 8.78
C VAL A 82 -6.31 10.92 9.34
N ASN A 83 -5.56 10.80 10.43
CA ASN A 83 -4.78 11.90 10.99
C ASN A 83 -3.53 12.16 10.14
N MET A 84 -3.62 13.14 9.25
CA MET A 84 -2.49 13.53 8.38
C MET A 84 -1.45 14.39 9.10
N ASP A 85 -1.71 14.78 10.36
CA ASP A 85 -0.79 15.50 11.24
C ASP A 85 -0.23 14.63 12.37
N ASN A 86 -0.29 13.30 12.20
CA ASN A 86 0.31 12.33 13.10
C ASN A 86 1.83 12.56 13.28
N GLY A 87 2.30 12.48 14.52
CA GLY A 87 3.70 12.73 14.88
C GLY A 87 4.69 11.79 14.19
N PHE A 88 4.33 10.52 13.99
CA PHE A 88 5.18 9.54 13.31
C PHE A 88 5.27 9.84 11.81
N LEU A 89 4.15 10.16 11.15
CA LEU A 89 4.15 10.59 9.75
C LEU A 89 5.03 11.84 9.56
N LYS A 90 4.88 12.86 10.43
CA LYS A 90 5.69 14.09 10.32
C LYS A 90 7.18 13.83 10.57
N ASN A 91 7.52 12.89 11.44
CA ASN A 91 8.91 12.49 11.66
C ASN A 91 9.49 11.80 10.43
N GLU A 92 8.75 10.87 9.82
CA GLU A 92 9.15 10.20 8.58
C GLU A 92 9.34 11.18 7.42
N MET A 93 8.43 12.14 7.25
CA MET A 93 8.56 13.18 6.21
C MET A 93 9.80 14.07 6.42
N LYS A 94 10.19 14.33 7.68
CA LYS A 94 11.41 15.08 8.00
C LYS A 94 12.68 14.26 7.79
N ALA A 95 12.64 12.97 8.13
CA ALA A 95 13.77 12.06 7.99
C ALA A 95 14.04 11.72 6.52
N ASN A 96 12.97 11.54 5.72
CA ASN A 96 13.05 11.12 4.34
C ASN A 96 12.87 12.30 3.36
N THR A 97 13.84 13.22 3.37
CA THR A 97 13.85 14.42 2.51
C THR A 97 13.97 14.13 1.02
N LYS A 98 14.39 12.92 0.65
CA LYS A 98 14.53 12.47 -0.74
C LYS A 98 13.22 11.94 -1.32
N SER A 99 12.30 11.48 -0.46
CA SER A 99 11.01 10.95 -0.89
C SER A 99 10.01 12.07 -1.12
N ASN A 100 9.13 11.87 -2.10
CA ASN A 100 8.05 12.82 -2.37
C ASN A 100 7.08 12.84 -1.18
N ALA A 101 6.92 14.00 -0.53
CA ALA A 101 6.03 14.18 0.60
C ALA A 101 4.61 13.67 0.34
N LYS A 102 4.07 13.88 -0.86
CA LYS A 102 2.74 13.39 -1.25
C LYS A 102 2.69 11.87 -1.36
N LEU A 103 3.79 11.24 -1.75
CA LEU A 103 3.89 9.78 -1.81
C LEU A 103 3.91 9.16 -0.41
N LEU A 104 4.64 9.75 0.54
CA LEU A 104 4.62 9.31 1.94
C LEU A 104 3.23 9.48 2.56
N GLU A 105 2.58 10.62 2.34
CA GLU A 105 1.20 10.86 2.77
C GLU A 105 0.24 9.83 2.17
N ALA A 106 0.35 9.53 0.87
CA ALA A 106 -0.48 8.52 0.22
C ALA A 106 -0.24 7.11 0.76
N ARG A 107 1.02 6.70 0.95
CA ARG A 107 1.39 5.40 1.54
C ARG A 107 0.84 5.25 2.95
N TYR A 108 0.94 6.31 3.76
CA TYR A 108 0.39 6.33 5.12
C TYR A 108 -1.14 6.21 5.08
N LYS A 109 -1.81 7.08 4.32
CA LYS A 109 -3.27 7.13 4.21
C LYS A 109 -3.86 5.80 3.75
N TYR A 110 -3.40 5.29 2.61
CA TYR A 110 -3.96 4.08 2.03
C TYR A 110 -3.47 2.81 2.71
N GLY A 111 -2.24 2.78 3.26
CA GLY A 111 -1.75 1.66 4.04
C GLY A 111 -2.59 1.41 5.29
N LEU A 112 -2.91 2.47 6.06
CA LEU A 112 -3.80 2.37 7.21
C LEU A 112 -5.23 1.99 6.81
N THR A 113 -5.73 2.56 5.71
CA THR A 113 -7.09 2.28 5.22
C THR A 113 -7.25 0.81 4.82
N LEU A 114 -6.28 0.25 4.08
CA LEU A 114 -6.29 -1.16 3.71
C LEU A 114 -6.22 -2.08 4.93
N PHE A 115 -5.42 -1.70 5.93
CA PHE A 115 -5.36 -2.45 7.18
C PHE A 115 -6.71 -2.43 7.91
N ALA A 116 -7.36 -1.28 8.04
CA ALA A 116 -8.68 -1.21 8.68
C ALA A 116 -9.77 -1.94 7.90
N LEU A 117 -9.77 -1.86 6.56
CA LEU A 117 -10.66 -2.67 5.73
C LEU A 117 -10.50 -4.17 6.01
N SER A 118 -9.26 -4.64 6.22
CA SER A 118 -9.02 -6.05 6.57
C SER A 118 -9.65 -6.41 7.92
N MET A 119 -9.54 -5.53 8.93
CA MET A 119 -10.13 -5.75 10.25
C MET A 119 -11.67 -5.71 10.21
N LEU A 120 -12.23 -4.77 9.45
CA LEU A 120 -13.68 -4.64 9.29
C LEU A 120 -14.30 -5.83 8.56
N LYS A 121 -13.59 -6.41 7.59
CA LYS A 121 -14.06 -7.59 6.85
C LYS A 121 -14.13 -8.84 7.72
N ASP A 122 -13.22 -8.98 8.68
CA ASP A 122 -13.17 -10.12 9.60
C ASP A 122 -14.20 -10.00 10.74
N HIS A 123 -14.84 -8.83 10.88
CA HIS A 123 -15.85 -8.56 11.90
C HIS A 123 -17.26 -8.67 11.30
N ASP A 124 -18.13 -9.50 11.90
CA ASP A 124 -19.53 -9.55 11.51
C ASP A 124 -20.23 -8.23 11.87
N GLU A 125 -20.98 -7.65 10.93
CA GLU A 125 -21.72 -6.38 11.10
C GLU A 125 -22.74 -6.41 12.26
N ASN A 126 -23.08 -7.61 12.75
CA ASN A 126 -24.09 -7.81 13.79
C ASN A 126 -23.55 -7.85 15.22
N ASP A 127 -22.23 -7.76 15.43
CA ASP A 127 -21.63 -8.05 16.76
C ASP A 127 -20.79 -6.92 17.38
N SER A 128 -20.80 -5.69 16.87
CA SER A 128 -20.13 -4.60 17.60
C SER A 128 -20.67 -3.20 17.29
N ASP A 129 -21.45 -2.66 18.22
CA ASP A 129 -21.43 -1.21 18.44
C ASP A 129 -20.17 -0.89 19.27
N GLY A 130 -19.14 -0.34 18.63
CA GLY A 130 -18.01 0.34 19.28
C GLY A 130 -16.72 -0.46 19.54
N ASP A 131 -16.76 -1.80 19.60
CA ASP A 131 -15.54 -2.58 19.92
C ASP A 131 -14.53 -2.56 18.76
N VAL A 132 -15.00 -2.81 17.53
CA VAL A 132 -14.13 -2.81 16.34
C VAL A 132 -13.57 -1.41 16.03
N GLU A 133 -14.34 -0.34 16.26
CA GLU A 133 -13.91 1.04 16.02
C GLU A 133 -12.75 1.42 16.96
N ALA A 134 -12.91 1.14 18.26
CA ALA A 134 -11.88 1.40 19.26
C ALA A 134 -10.64 0.53 19.02
N LEU A 135 -10.83 -0.74 18.66
CA LEU A 135 -9.74 -1.65 18.33
C LEU A 135 -8.93 -1.17 17.12
N ILE A 136 -9.60 -0.75 16.03
CA ILE A 136 -8.92 -0.20 14.84
C ILE A 136 -8.13 1.05 15.22
N MET A 137 -8.71 1.96 16.01
CA MET A 137 -8.02 3.17 16.44
C MET A 137 -6.75 2.87 17.24
N GLU A 138 -6.82 1.93 18.18
CA GLU A 138 -5.68 1.55 19.03
C GLU A 138 -4.59 0.81 18.23
N VAL A 139 -4.98 -0.15 17.39
CA VAL A 139 -4.02 -0.91 16.58
C VAL A 139 -3.34 -0.01 15.54
N THR A 140 -4.11 0.87 14.88
CA THR A 140 -3.54 1.77 13.86
C THR A 140 -2.63 2.83 14.48
N LYS A 141 -2.87 3.27 15.72
CA LYS A 141 -1.96 4.12 16.49
C LYS A 141 -0.57 3.48 16.65
N SER A 142 -0.52 2.19 16.96
CA SER A 142 0.75 1.44 16.99
C SER A 142 1.36 1.24 15.61
N LEU A 143 0.53 0.90 14.61
CA LEU A 143 0.95 0.67 13.24
C LEU A 143 1.57 1.90 12.59
N ALA A 144 1.09 3.11 12.92
CA ALA A 144 1.57 4.37 12.36
C ALA A 144 3.09 4.58 12.50
N ARG A 145 3.71 4.03 13.54
CA ARG A 145 5.16 4.13 13.76
C ARG A 145 5.98 3.27 12.81
N VAL A 146 5.44 2.13 12.38
CA VAL A 146 6.19 1.10 11.64
C VAL A 146 5.72 0.95 10.20
N LEU A 147 4.55 1.48 9.85
CA LEU A 147 3.96 1.34 8.52
C LEU A 147 4.88 1.83 7.41
N LEU A 148 5.38 3.07 7.50
CA LEU A 148 6.23 3.65 6.46
C LEU A 148 7.61 2.96 6.38
N PRO A 149 8.31 2.67 7.49
CA PRO A 149 9.51 1.85 7.46
C PRO A 149 9.31 0.49 6.80
N ILE A 150 8.18 -0.20 7.07
CA ILE A 150 7.88 -1.49 6.44
C ILE A 150 7.70 -1.32 4.94
N ILE A 151 6.91 -0.34 4.50
CA ILE A 151 6.67 -0.09 3.08
C ILE A 151 7.97 0.25 2.34
N ASP A 152 8.86 1.03 2.97
CA ASP A 152 10.15 1.40 2.37
C ASP A 152 11.08 0.19 2.25
N ASN A 153 11.23 -0.61 3.32
CA ASN A 153 12.07 -1.80 3.29
C ASN A 153 11.57 -2.84 2.29
N LEU A 154 10.26 -3.11 2.26
CA LEU A 154 9.68 -4.07 1.32
C LEU A 154 9.72 -3.57 -0.13
N GLY A 155 9.57 -2.25 -0.34
CA GLY A 155 9.63 -1.64 -1.66
C GLY A 155 11.03 -1.62 -2.28
N ASN A 156 12.07 -1.74 -1.45
CA ASN A 156 13.48 -1.76 -1.86
C ASN A 156 14.08 -3.17 -1.88
N LEU A 157 13.27 -4.23 -1.75
CA LEU A 157 13.76 -5.60 -1.88
C LEU A 157 14.17 -5.86 -3.33
N GLU A 158 15.44 -6.20 -3.52
CA GLU A 158 15.96 -6.71 -4.78
C GLU A 158 15.96 -8.25 -4.74
N VAL A 159 15.68 -8.89 -5.87
CA VAL A 159 15.83 -10.34 -5.99
C VAL A 159 17.33 -10.61 -6.09
N GLU A 160 17.89 -11.35 -5.13
CA GLU A 160 19.22 -11.92 -5.31
C GLU A 160 19.12 -12.96 -6.43
N ASP A 161 19.60 -12.60 -7.63
CA ASP A 161 19.81 -13.56 -8.70
C ASP A 161 20.81 -14.60 -8.19
N GLY A 162 20.31 -15.81 -7.90
CA GLY A 162 21.13 -16.92 -7.46
C GLY A 162 22.25 -17.14 -8.47
N GLU A 163 23.50 -17.05 -8.01
CA GLU A 163 24.67 -17.44 -8.79
C GLU A 163 24.45 -18.86 -9.32
N GLU A 164 24.18 -18.98 -10.62
CA GLU A 164 24.28 -20.26 -11.30
C GLU A 164 25.74 -20.71 -11.12
N ALA A 165 25.94 -21.69 -10.23
CA ALA A 165 27.21 -22.38 -10.11
C ALA A 165 27.52 -23.03 -11.46
N ASN A 166 28.29 -22.31 -12.29
CA ASN A 166 28.88 -22.84 -13.50
C ASN A 166 29.95 -23.85 -13.08
N VAL A 167 29.52 -25.06 -12.73
CA VAL A 167 30.41 -26.20 -12.64
C VAL A 167 30.82 -26.52 -14.07
N SER A 168 31.93 -25.92 -14.50
CA SER A 168 32.61 -26.28 -15.74
C SER A 168 32.88 -27.78 -15.71
N ASN A 169 32.28 -28.50 -16.65
CA ASN A 169 32.38 -29.95 -16.76
C ASN A 169 33.65 -30.39 -17.51
N ASP A 170 34.71 -29.56 -17.51
CA ASP A 170 35.93 -29.73 -18.32
C ASP A 170 37.13 -30.30 -17.53
N ASP A 171 37.06 -30.39 -16.20
CA ASP A 171 38.19 -30.86 -15.37
C ASP A 171 38.19 -32.39 -15.07
N MET A 172 37.45 -33.19 -15.85
CA MET A 172 37.42 -34.66 -15.70
C MET A 172 37.83 -35.42 -16.98
N VAL A 173 38.95 -35.06 -17.59
CA VAL A 173 39.66 -35.94 -18.53
C VAL A 173 41.15 -35.59 -18.57
N ASP A 174 41.86 -35.69 -17.44
CA ASP A 174 43.33 -35.81 -17.51
C ASP A 174 43.97 -36.59 -16.35
N VAL A 175 43.35 -37.72 -15.99
CA VAL A 175 44.00 -38.74 -15.17
C VAL A 175 43.63 -40.09 -15.77
N LEU A 176 44.64 -40.95 -15.97
CA LEU A 176 44.60 -42.33 -16.52
C LEU A 176 45.07 -42.55 -17.96
N ALA A 177 46.19 -41.92 -18.34
CA ALA A 177 47.13 -42.54 -19.26
C ALA A 177 48.59 -42.31 -18.81
N GLN A 178 49.05 -43.10 -17.84
CA GLN A 178 50.49 -43.27 -17.62
C GLN A 178 50.89 -44.69 -18.07
N PRO A 179 51.91 -44.84 -18.94
CA PRO A 179 52.39 -46.15 -19.38
C PRO A 179 53.24 -46.83 -18.29
N GLU A 180 53.15 -48.16 -18.24
CA GLU A 180 53.92 -49.04 -17.37
C GLU A 180 55.44 -48.85 -17.55
N GLU A 181 56.17 -48.60 -16.46
CA GLU A 181 57.59 -48.92 -16.38
C GLU A 181 57.83 -50.02 -15.36
N ALA A 182 58.34 -51.14 -15.87
CA ALA A 182 58.77 -52.32 -15.13
C ALA A 182 59.97 -52.01 -14.23
N VAL A 183 59.92 -52.46 -12.98
CA VAL A 183 61.11 -52.60 -12.13
C VAL A 183 61.23 -54.04 -11.70
N ALA A 184 62.27 -54.69 -12.22
CA ALA A 184 62.68 -56.05 -11.89
C ALA A 184 63.17 -56.15 -10.45
N TRP A 185 62.76 -57.21 -9.78
CA TRP A 185 63.17 -57.59 -8.43
C TRP A 185 64.63 -58.05 -8.40
N ASN A 186 65.36 -57.67 -7.35
CA ASN A 186 66.61 -58.31 -6.95
C ASN A 186 66.48 -58.73 -5.48
#